data_AF-A0A923XS56-F1
#
_entry.id   AF-A0A923XS56-F1
#
_cell.length_a   1.000
_cell.length_b   1.000
_cell.length_c   1.000
_cell.angle_alpha   90.00
_cell.angle_beta   90.00
_cell.angle_gamma   90.00
#
_symmetry.space_group_name_H-M   'P 1'
#
loop_
_entity.id
_entity.type
_entity.pdbx_description
1 polymer ?
#
loop_
_entity_poly.entity_id
_entity_poly.type
_entity_poly.pdbx_seq_one_letter_code
_entity_poly.pdbx_strand_id
1 'polypeptide(L)'
;QILYLYSFSAVLKHNPIWYVDGTALYYAFSLKQITYPLADYLLNFPQLLKLMTFYSIGLEIFGPLLVLIPFYNKYFRNLAIFLFITFHLGINLCLDIGLFSPISICAWLALLPSSNWDFIENSLKKVKVSNLFIKDKFFKIVNKLPDLKSKIIIKNNLFQKTLIIFSFTLVTLWNFSTIDKLKFPEILTPPTIILGLDQKWGMFSPFPLNNDGWFVIVGKLKNKKVVDIYKDGQEVSWNRPDNIRSTYKGERWRKFLENRTNDTLLYYGKYLCVDWNTEHTGEEQLMTFETFYMSQKTLINNQNSPIIKKSIWNHQCF
;
A
#
# COMPACT_ATOMS: atom_id res chain seq x y z
N GLN A 1 -15.73 -8.74 -2.77
CA GLN A 1 -14.28 -8.45 -2.78
C GLN A 1 -13.90 -7.41 -1.73
N ILE A 2 -14.47 -6.20 -1.73
CA ILE A 2 -14.13 -5.18 -0.71
C ILE A 2 -14.37 -5.65 0.74
N LEU A 3 -15.44 -6.41 1.00
CA LEU A 3 -15.69 -7.00 2.32
C LEU A 3 -14.61 -8.03 2.70
N TYR A 4 -14.17 -8.85 1.73
CA TYR A 4 -13.09 -9.83 1.92
C TYR A 4 -11.78 -9.14 2.33
N LEU A 5 -11.45 -7.99 1.72
CA LEU A 5 -10.26 -7.21 2.05
C LEU A 5 -10.15 -6.95 3.56
N TYR A 6 -11.22 -6.43 4.17
CA TYR A 6 -11.19 -6.08 5.59
C TYR A 6 -11.36 -7.29 6.49
N SER A 7 -12.28 -8.21 6.18
CA SER A 7 -12.50 -9.40 7.01
C SER A 7 -11.27 -10.32 7.06
N PHE A 8 -10.59 -10.55 5.93
CA PHE A 8 -9.38 -11.39 5.92
C PHE A 8 -8.17 -10.66 6.49
N SER A 9 -8.06 -9.33 6.29
CA SER A 9 -7.06 -8.53 7.01
C SER A 9 -7.21 -8.65 8.52
N ALA A 10 -8.44 -8.57 9.06
CA ALA A 10 -8.70 -8.75 10.48
C ALA A 10 -8.27 -10.13 10.99
N VAL A 11 -8.61 -11.20 10.27
CA VAL A 11 -8.21 -12.57 10.67
C VAL A 11 -6.69 -12.73 10.68
N LEU A 12 -5.99 -12.13 9.72
CA LEU A 12 -4.52 -12.18 9.68
C LEU A 12 -3.89 -11.42 10.86
N LYS A 13 -4.58 -10.47 11.50
CA LYS A 13 -4.12 -9.66 12.65
C LYS A 13 -4.41 -10.31 14.01
N HIS A 14 -4.09 -11.60 14.15
CA HIS A 14 -4.36 -12.39 15.35
C HIS A 14 -3.36 -12.17 16.50
N ASN A 15 -2.32 -11.35 16.34
CA ASN A 15 -1.35 -11.09 17.41
C ASN A 15 -1.95 -10.16 18.50
N PRO A 16 -1.67 -10.40 19.81
CA PRO A 16 -2.18 -9.58 20.93
C PRO A 16 -1.92 -8.08 20.81
N ILE A 17 -0.90 -7.68 20.04
CA ILE A 17 -0.56 -6.29 19.77
C ILE A 17 -1.73 -5.45 19.21
N TRP A 18 -2.70 -6.10 18.56
CA TRP A 18 -3.87 -5.46 17.95
C TRP A 18 -5.04 -5.28 18.91
N TYR A 19 -5.32 -6.26 19.79
CA TYR A 19 -6.56 -6.30 20.58
C TYR A 19 -6.35 -6.37 22.10
N VAL A 20 -5.15 -6.69 22.58
CA VAL A 20 -4.78 -6.65 24.00
C VAL A 20 -3.95 -5.41 24.29
N ASP A 21 -2.80 -5.30 23.63
CA ASP A 21 -1.83 -4.25 23.95
C ASP A 21 -2.22 -2.92 23.30
N GLY A 22 -2.73 -3.00 22.07
CA GLY A 22 -3.09 -1.86 21.22
C GLY A 22 -1.87 -1.04 20.78
N THR A 23 -0.72 -1.70 20.57
CA THR A 23 0.54 -1.04 20.19
C THR A 23 0.88 -1.19 18.71
N ALA A 24 0.01 -1.82 17.90
CA ALA A 24 0.29 -2.05 16.49
C ALA A 24 0.58 -0.76 15.70
N LEU A 25 -0.22 0.29 15.87
CA LEU A 25 0.05 1.55 15.16
C LEU A 25 1.30 2.26 15.67
N TYR A 26 1.70 2.07 16.93
CA TYR A 26 2.98 2.59 17.42
C TYR A 26 4.16 1.99 16.63
N TYR A 27 4.16 0.67 16.41
CA TYR A 27 5.19 0.03 15.61
C TYR A 27 5.10 0.43 14.14
N ALA A 28 3.90 0.46 13.56
CA ALA A 28 3.71 0.88 12.16
C ALA A 28 4.20 2.32 11.94
N PHE A 29 3.93 3.25 12.86
CA PHE A 29 4.35 4.66 12.76
C PHE A 29 5.82 4.87 13.14
N SER A 30 6.47 3.85 13.70
CA SER A 30 7.92 3.86 13.95
C SER A 30 8.74 3.42 12.74
N LEU A 31 8.11 2.91 11.67
CA LEU A 31 8.77 2.50 10.43
C LEU A 31 9.05 3.71 9.54
N LYS A 32 10.17 4.39 9.75
CA LYS A 32 10.54 5.64 9.05
C LYS A 32 10.76 5.48 7.56
N GLN A 33 10.92 4.25 7.08
CA GLN A 33 10.92 3.95 5.65
C GLN A 33 9.58 4.23 4.95
N ILE A 34 8.46 4.27 5.70
CA ILE A 34 7.10 4.34 5.14
C ILE A 34 6.22 5.40 5.80
N THR A 35 6.74 6.24 6.68
CA THR A 35 5.94 7.21 7.42
C THR A 35 6.08 8.62 6.89
N TYR A 36 4.99 9.37 6.94
CA TYR A 36 4.97 10.82 6.76
C TYR A 36 5.10 11.54 8.11
N PRO A 37 5.47 12.84 8.12
CA PRO A 37 5.69 13.60 9.35
C PRO A 37 4.53 13.57 10.36
N LEU A 38 3.28 13.42 9.88
CA LEU A 38 2.12 13.31 10.77
C LEU A 38 2.16 12.04 11.64
N ALA A 39 2.60 10.90 11.08
CA ALA A 39 2.76 9.67 11.86
C ALA A 39 3.79 9.85 12.97
N ASP A 40 4.90 10.52 12.66
CA ASP A 40 5.96 10.84 13.61
C ASP A 40 5.46 11.74 14.74
N TYR A 41 4.65 12.75 14.41
CA TYR A 41 4.00 13.60 15.40
C TYR A 41 3.06 12.81 16.31
N LEU A 42 2.28 11.87 15.75
CA LEU A 42 1.33 11.04 16.49
C LEU A 42 1.98 10.07 17.49
N LEU A 43 3.28 9.74 17.32
CA LEU A 43 4.04 8.96 18.31
C LEU A 43 4.10 9.63 19.69
N ASN A 44 3.92 10.95 19.77
CA ASN A 44 3.86 11.67 21.04
C ASN A 44 2.54 11.47 21.81
N PHE A 45 1.56 10.78 21.22
CA PHE A 45 0.24 10.54 21.83
C PHE A 45 -0.08 9.03 21.92
N PRO A 46 0.60 8.28 22.83
CA PRO A 46 0.45 6.82 22.90
C PRO A 46 -0.99 6.35 23.13
N GLN A 47 -1.77 7.08 23.93
CA GLN A 47 -3.18 6.74 24.17
C GLN A 47 -4.03 6.90 22.91
N LEU A 48 -3.77 7.94 22.11
CA LEU A 48 -4.45 8.11 20.83
C LEU A 48 -4.08 6.99 19.86
N LEU A 49 -2.80 6.60 19.77
CA LEU A 49 -2.38 5.47 18.94
C LEU A 49 -3.00 4.14 19.38
N LYS A 50 -3.19 3.95 20.69
CA LYS A 50 -3.90 2.79 21.24
C LYS A 50 -5.36 2.78 20.80
N LEU A 51 -6.06 3.91 20.94
CA LEU A 51 -7.44 4.06 20.47
C LEU A 51 -7.55 3.84 18.95
N MET A 52 -6.64 4.41 18.16
CA MET A 52 -6.59 4.23 16.71
C MET A 52 -6.31 2.78 16.32
N THR A 53 -5.50 2.06 17.10
CA THR A 53 -5.23 0.63 16.88
C THR A 53 -6.52 -0.17 17.06
N PHE A 54 -7.23 0.04 18.17
CA PHE A 54 -8.52 -0.62 18.39
C PHE A 54 -9.59 -0.21 17.37
N TYR A 55 -9.61 1.06 16.97
CA TYR A 55 -10.47 1.54 15.89
C TYR A 55 -10.20 0.79 14.59
N SER A 56 -8.93 0.63 14.20
CA SER A 56 -8.56 -0.03 12.95
C SER A 56 -9.02 -1.49 12.89
N ILE A 57 -8.72 -2.28 13.92
CA ILE A 57 -9.12 -3.69 13.98
C ILE A 57 -10.64 -3.84 14.15
N GLY A 58 -11.26 -2.99 14.97
CA GLY A 58 -12.72 -2.95 15.14
C GLY A 58 -13.44 -2.64 13.83
N LEU A 59 -12.94 -1.67 13.06
CA LEU A 59 -13.50 -1.33 11.76
C LEU A 59 -13.32 -2.47 10.76
N GLU A 60 -12.17 -3.17 10.77
CA GLU A 60 -11.95 -4.31 9.88
C GLU A 60 -12.88 -5.50 10.18
N ILE A 61 -13.22 -5.72 11.46
CA ILE A 61 -14.14 -6.78 11.91
C ILE A 61 -15.61 -6.39 11.66
N PHE A 62 -16.03 -5.23 12.16
CA PHE A 62 -17.44 -4.84 12.20
C PHE A 62 -17.89 -4.04 10.98
N GLY A 63 -16.98 -3.34 10.30
CA GLY A 63 -17.29 -2.53 9.13
C GLY A 63 -17.96 -3.32 7.99
N PRO A 64 -17.49 -4.54 7.65
CA PRO A 64 -18.17 -5.38 6.67
C PRO A 64 -19.60 -5.76 7.08
N LEU A 65 -19.84 -6.00 8.37
CA LEU A 65 -21.16 -6.34 8.89
C LEU A 65 -22.13 -5.16 8.78
N LEU A 66 -21.67 -3.93 9.03
CA LEU A 66 -22.49 -2.71 8.90
C LEU A 66 -23.14 -2.58 7.51
N VAL A 67 -22.40 -2.93 6.45
CA VAL A 67 -22.90 -2.84 5.07
C VAL A 67 -24.00 -3.88 4.78
N LEU A 68 -23.96 -5.01 5.50
CA LEU A 68 -24.88 -6.14 5.31
C LEU A 68 -26.17 -6.01 6.14
N ILE A 69 -26.30 -4.99 7.00
CA ILE A 69 -27.49 -4.78 7.82
C ILE A 69 -28.70 -4.48 6.91
N PRO A 70 -29.79 -5.27 6.97
CA PRO A 70 -30.92 -5.10 6.06
C PRO A 70 -31.89 -3.97 6.48
N PHE A 71 -31.99 -3.69 7.77
CA PHE A 71 -32.83 -2.62 8.32
C PHE A 71 -32.07 -1.29 8.35
N TYR A 72 -32.76 -0.18 8.06
CA TYR A 72 -32.12 1.14 7.90
C TYR A 72 -30.84 1.09 7.02
N ASN A 73 -30.81 0.22 6.00
CA ASN A 73 -29.62 -0.12 5.23
C ASN A 73 -28.89 1.14 4.71
N LYS A 74 -29.63 2.14 4.23
CA LYS A 74 -29.07 3.41 3.76
C LYS A 74 -28.24 4.12 4.84
N TYR A 75 -28.70 4.12 6.09
CA TYR A 75 -27.99 4.73 7.20
C TYR A 75 -26.69 3.98 7.49
N PHE A 76 -26.77 2.66 7.74
CA PHE A 76 -25.58 1.86 8.09
C PHE A 76 -24.55 1.79 6.96
N ARG A 77 -25.01 1.74 5.70
CA ARG A 77 -24.13 1.78 4.54
C ARG A 77 -23.40 3.11 4.41
N ASN A 78 -24.09 4.24 4.60
CA ASN A 78 -23.43 5.55 4.63
C ASN A 78 -22.47 5.68 5.81
N LEU A 79 -22.82 5.17 6.99
CA LEU A 79 -21.94 5.13 8.16
C LEU A 79 -20.67 4.32 7.86
N ALA A 80 -20.79 3.10 7.34
CA ALA A 80 -19.65 2.26 6.99
C ALA A 80 -18.73 2.96 5.97
N ILE A 81 -19.30 3.52 4.89
CA ILE A 81 -18.54 4.25 3.86
C ILE A 81 -17.78 5.43 4.48
N PHE A 82 -18.44 6.22 5.34
CA PHE A 82 -17.79 7.34 6.03
C PHE A 82 -16.62 6.87 6.91
N LEU A 83 -16.82 5.83 7.71
CA LEU A 83 -15.78 5.27 8.58
C LEU A 83 -14.58 4.74 7.78
N PHE A 84 -14.83 4.04 6.66
CA PHE A 84 -13.74 3.56 5.82
C PHE A 84 -13.04 4.67 5.04
N ILE A 85 -13.76 5.69 4.56
CA ILE A 85 -13.12 6.84 3.90
C ILE A 85 -12.20 7.57 4.89
N THR A 86 -12.68 7.85 6.11
CA THR A 86 -11.86 8.51 7.14
C THR A 86 -10.68 7.65 7.57
N PHE A 87 -10.86 6.33 7.68
CA PHE A 87 -9.78 5.37 7.92
C PHE A 87 -8.69 5.44 6.83
N HIS A 88 -9.08 5.40 5.55
CA HIS A 88 -8.13 5.47 4.43
C HIS A 88 -7.47 6.83 4.28
N LEU A 89 -8.18 7.92 4.57
CA LEU A 89 -7.59 9.26 4.64
C LEU A 89 -6.53 9.33 5.75
N GLY A 90 -6.82 8.78 6.93
CA GLY A 90 -5.85 8.69 8.03
C GLY A 90 -4.59 7.93 7.62
N ILE A 91 -4.76 6.77 6.98
CA ILE A 91 -3.64 6.00 6.42
C ILE A 91 -2.86 6.83 5.41
N ASN A 92 -3.52 7.45 4.43
CA ASN A 92 -2.86 8.20 3.35
C ASN A 92 -2.11 9.45 3.84
N LEU A 93 -2.52 10.03 4.97
CA LEU A 93 -1.85 11.16 5.61
C LEU A 93 -0.64 10.74 6.46
N CYS A 94 -0.61 9.50 6.94
CA CYS A 94 0.40 9.01 7.88
C CYS A 94 1.43 8.08 7.23
N LEU A 95 1.04 7.33 6.21
CA LEU A 95 1.82 6.23 5.64
C LEU A 95 1.92 6.33 4.13
N ASP A 96 3.12 6.10 3.60
CA ASP A 96 3.43 5.97 2.18
C ASP A 96 3.22 4.51 1.77
N ILE A 97 2.06 4.21 1.19
CA ILE A 97 1.64 2.85 0.77
C ILE A 97 1.16 2.89 -0.69
N GLY A 98 1.62 3.89 -1.45
CA GLY A 98 1.24 4.10 -2.84
C GLY A 98 -0.28 4.26 -3.03
N LEU A 99 -0.83 3.56 -4.03
CA LEU A 99 -2.21 3.75 -4.48
C LEU A 99 -3.28 3.03 -3.63
N PHE A 100 -2.88 2.31 -2.58
CA PHE A 100 -3.79 1.47 -1.80
C PHE A 100 -4.99 2.26 -1.22
N SER A 101 -4.74 3.38 -0.54
CA SER A 101 -5.79 4.17 0.10
C SER A 101 -6.69 4.89 -0.92
N PRO A 102 -6.18 5.56 -1.97
CA PRO A 102 -7.02 6.12 -3.03
C PRO A 102 -7.92 5.08 -3.72
N ILE A 103 -7.37 3.91 -4.07
CA ILE A 103 -8.17 2.83 -4.69
C ILE A 103 -9.25 2.33 -3.74
N SER A 104 -8.92 2.17 -2.46
CA SER A 104 -9.90 1.73 -1.44
C SER A 104 -11.01 2.75 -1.24
N ILE A 105 -10.69 4.06 -1.25
CA ILE A 105 -11.70 5.13 -1.19
C ILE A 105 -12.62 5.06 -2.40
N CYS A 106 -12.09 4.91 -3.63
CA CYS A 106 -12.89 4.75 -4.84
C CYS A 106 -13.81 3.52 -4.75
N ALA A 107 -13.31 2.40 -4.24
CA ALA A 107 -14.09 1.18 -4.07
C ALA A 107 -15.25 1.36 -3.06
N TRP A 108 -15.04 2.14 -1.99
CA TRP A 108 -16.10 2.50 -1.05
C TRP A 108 -17.11 3.50 -1.62
N LEU A 109 -16.65 4.48 -2.41
CA LEU A 109 -17.54 5.41 -3.11
C LEU A 109 -18.45 4.69 -4.11
N ALA A 110 -17.96 3.64 -4.77
CA ALA A 110 -18.79 2.78 -5.63
C ALA A 110 -19.93 2.10 -4.87
N LEU A 111 -19.81 1.97 -3.53
CA LEU A 111 -20.87 1.49 -2.67
C LEU A 111 -21.79 2.61 -2.17
N LEU A 112 -21.70 3.87 -2.61
CA LEU A 112 -22.68 4.88 -2.20
C LEU A 112 -24.10 4.55 -2.71
N PRO A 113 -25.16 4.72 -1.88
CA PRO A 113 -26.55 4.62 -2.33
C PRO A 113 -26.88 5.65 -3.42
N SER A 114 -27.85 5.33 -4.30
CA SER A 114 -28.29 6.22 -5.40
C SER A 114 -28.65 7.63 -4.93
N SER A 115 -29.35 7.74 -3.79
CA SER A 115 -29.76 9.03 -3.24
C SER A 115 -28.60 10.00 -2.94
N ASN A 116 -27.41 9.46 -2.66
CA ASN A 116 -26.22 10.29 -2.43
C ASN A 116 -25.72 10.88 -3.76
N TRP A 117 -25.76 10.09 -4.83
CA TRP A 117 -25.43 10.56 -6.18
C TRP A 117 -26.43 11.60 -6.69
N ASP A 118 -27.74 11.37 -6.46
CA ASP A 118 -28.78 12.34 -6.82
C ASP A 118 -28.59 13.67 -6.08
N PHE A 119 -28.22 13.62 -4.81
CA PHE A 119 -27.91 14.82 -4.01
C PHE A 119 -26.69 15.57 -4.55
N ILE A 120 -25.61 14.88 -4.89
CA ILE A 120 -24.40 15.48 -5.48
C ILE A 120 -24.75 16.13 -6.82
N GLU A 121 -25.47 15.44 -7.69
CA GLU A 121 -25.88 15.99 -8.99
C GLU A 121 -26.71 17.27 -8.82
N ASN A 122 -27.69 17.25 -7.92
CA ASN A 122 -28.54 18.42 -7.66
C ASN A 122 -27.77 19.59 -7.04
N SER A 123 -26.80 19.30 -6.17
CA SER A 123 -25.94 20.34 -5.58
C SER A 123 -25.04 21.00 -6.62
N LEU A 124 -24.47 20.21 -7.54
CA LEU A 124 -23.63 20.73 -8.62
C LEU A 124 -24.41 21.57 -9.64
N LYS A 125 -25.67 21.20 -9.91
CA LYS A 125 -26.59 22.02 -10.73
C LYS A 125 -26.83 23.41 -10.13
N LYS A 126 -26.88 23.52 -8.80
CA LYS A 126 -27.13 24.79 -8.09
C LYS A 126 -25.94 25.76 -8.14
N VAL A 127 -24.70 25.26 -8.12
CA VAL A 127 -23.49 26.09 -8.05
C VAL A 127 -23.10 26.68 -9.43
N LYS A 128 -23.92 26.53 -10.48
CA LYS A 128 -23.60 26.94 -11.87
C LYS A 128 -22.23 26.44 -12.34
N VAL A 129 -21.73 25.33 -11.79
CA VAL A 129 -20.58 24.56 -12.33
C VAL A 129 -21.01 23.80 -13.60
N SER A 130 -22.11 24.21 -14.24
CA SER A 130 -22.67 23.62 -15.45
C SER A 130 -21.71 23.68 -16.63
N ASN A 131 -20.75 24.60 -16.63
CA ASN A 131 -19.78 24.75 -17.72
C ASN A 131 -18.48 23.93 -17.53
N LEU A 132 -18.24 23.35 -16.35
CA LEU A 132 -17.06 22.50 -16.06
C LEU A 132 -17.35 21.01 -16.17
N PHE A 133 -18.62 20.62 -16.19
CA PHE A 133 -18.96 19.26 -16.57
C PHE A 133 -18.75 19.10 -18.07
N ILE A 134 -17.97 18.08 -18.42
CA ILE A 134 -17.84 17.47 -19.75
C ILE A 134 -19.19 16.85 -20.18
N LYS A 135 -20.30 17.55 -19.94
CA LYS A 135 -21.66 17.09 -20.23
C LYS A 135 -21.87 17.08 -21.74
N ASP A 136 -21.42 18.10 -22.47
CA ASP A 136 -21.84 18.20 -23.86
C ASP A 136 -21.03 17.35 -24.85
N LYS A 137 -19.75 17.08 -24.61
CA LYS A 137 -18.94 16.24 -25.52
C LYS A 137 -18.97 14.76 -25.13
N PHE A 138 -18.79 14.44 -23.85
CA PHE A 138 -18.75 13.05 -23.39
C PHE A 138 -20.13 12.40 -23.41
N PHE A 139 -21.20 13.07 -22.94
CA PHE A 139 -22.55 12.51 -23.08
C PHE A 139 -23.04 12.51 -24.53
N LYS A 140 -22.61 13.42 -25.42
CA LYS A 140 -22.94 13.26 -26.85
C LYS A 140 -22.29 12.02 -27.47
N ILE A 141 -21.07 11.67 -27.06
CA ILE A 141 -20.41 10.43 -27.49
C ILE A 141 -21.11 9.22 -26.88
N VAL A 142 -21.40 9.24 -25.57
CA VAL A 142 -22.09 8.14 -24.86
C VAL A 142 -23.54 7.96 -25.33
N ASN A 143 -24.25 9.04 -25.68
CA ASN A 143 -25.61 8.99 -26.22
C ASN A 143 -25.62 8.70 -27.74
N LYS A 144 -24.48 8.82 -28.44
CA LYS A 144 -24.29 8.32 -29.81
C LYS A 144 -23.92 6.85 -29.84
N LEU A 145 -23.38 6.29 -28.76
CA LEU A 145 -23.32 4.85 -28.61
C LEU A 145 -24.77 4.34 -28.64
N PRO A 146 -25.06 3.25 -29.35
CA PRO A 146 -26.38 2.66 -29.34
C PRO A 146 -26.80 2.45 -27.90
N ASP A 147 -28.05 2.82 -27.59
CA ASP A 147 -28.61 2.71 -26.25
C ASP A 147 -28.65 1.23 -25.85
N LEU A 148 -27.54 0.75 -25.31
CA LEU A 148 -27.38 -0.61 -24.78
C LEU A 148 -28.27 -0.84 -23.54
N LYS A 149 -29.02 0.18 -23.09
CA LYS A 149 -29.75 0.17 -21.84
C LYS A 149 -31.12 -0.49 -21.82
N SER A 150 -31.71 -1.01 -22.90
CA SER A 150 -33.07 -1.56 -22.70
C SER A 150 -33.58 -2.68 -23.62
N LYS A 151 -32.73 -3.35 -24.41
CA LYS A 151 -33.09 -4.65 -25.03
C LYS A 151 -32.26 -5.85 -24.60
N ILE A 152 -31.37 -5.69 -23.61
CA ILE A 152 -30.93 -6.82 -22.80
C ILE A 152 -31.96 -6.98 -21.69
N ILE A 153 -33.10 -7.59 -22.02
CA ILE A 153 -33.88 -8.29 -21.01
C ILE A 153 -32.86 -9.26 -20.39
N ILE A 154 -32.48 -9.06 -19.13
CA ILE A 154 -31.68 -10.03 -18.37
C ILE A 154 -32.61 -11.24 -18.17
N LYS A 155 -32.83 -12.00 -19.25
CA LYS A 155 -33.42 -13.33 -19.22
C LYS A 155 -32.47 -14.13 -18.37
N ASN A 156 -32.82 -14.32 -17.10
CA ASN A 156 -32.29 -15.30 -16.14
C ASN A 156 -31.07 -16.10 -16.66
N ASN A 157 -29.93 -15.42 -16.89
CA ASN A 157 -28.94 -15.96 -17.82
C ASN A 157 -28.04 -16.87 -17.00
N LEU A 158 -28.23 -18.18 -17.13
CA LEU A 158 -27.48 -19.20 -16.41
C LEU A 158 -25.97 -18.89 -16.44
N PHE A 159 -25.46 -18.43 -17.59
CA PHE A 159 -24.09 -17.99 -17.77
C PHE A 159 -23.64 -16.91 -16.77
N GLN A 160 -24.42 -15.84 -16.57
CA GLN A 160 -24.07 -14.77 -15.64
C GLN A 160 -24.05 -15.27 -14.20
N LYS A 161 -25.03 -16.09 -13.80
CA LYS A 161 -25.07 -16.70 -12.46
C LYS A 161 -23.86 -17.61 -12.24
N THR A 162 -23.56 -18.46 -13.22
CA THR A 162 -22.39 -19.33 -13.19
C THR A 162 -21.11 -18.52 -13.08
N LEU A 163 -20.95 -17.44 -13.84
CA LEU A 163 -19.77 -16.58 -13.78
C LEU A 163 -19.62 -15.90 -12.40
N ILE A 164 -20.71 -15.40 -11.81
CA ILE A 164 -20.70 -14.78 -10.49
C ILE A 164 -20.33 -15.81 -9.42
N ILE A 165 -20.97 -16.98 -9.43
CA ILE A 165 -20.70 -18.07 -8.48
C ILE A 165 -19.25 -18.54 -8.64
N PHE A 166 -18.79 -18.76 -9.87
CA PHE A 166 -17.41 -19.16 -10.15
C PHE A 166 -16.41 -18.13 -9.62
N SER A 167 -16.60 -16.85 -9.94
CA SER A 167 -15.73 -15.76 -9.46
C SER A 167 -15.75 -15.64 -7.95
N PHE A 168 -16.93 -15.75 -7.33
CA PHE A 168 -17.08 -15.74 -5.88
C PHE A 168 -16.35 -16.92 -5.23
N THR A 169 -16.49 -18.12 -5.78
CA THR A 169 -15.79 -19.32 -5.31
C THR A 169 -14.28 -19.16 -5.45
N LEU A 170 -13.77 -18.68 -6.60
CA LEU A 170 -12.33 -18.43 -6.78
C LEU A 170 -11.79 -17.44 -5.74
N VAL A 171 -12.45 -16.29 -5.57
CA VAL A 171 -12.06 -15.27 -4.59
C VAL A 171 -12.08 -15.83 -3.17
N THR A 172 -13.11 -16.61 -2.84
CA THR A 172 -13.27 -17.22 -1.52
C THR A 172 -12.15 -18.22 -1.25
N LEU A 173 -11.94 -19.17 -2.15
CA LEU A 173 -10.87 -20.17 -2.08
C LEU A 173 -9.49 -19.51 -1.99
N TRP A 174 -9.25 -18.47 -2.77
CA TRP A 174 -7.98 -17.73 -2.75
C TRP A 174 -7.76 -17.08 -1.37
N ASN A 175 -8.75 -16.37 -0.86
CA ASN A 175 -8.63 -15.73 0.46
C ASN A 175 -8.42 -16.76 1.59
N PHE A 176 -9.13 -17.90 1.59
CA PHE A 176 -8.87 -18.97 2.56
C PHE A 176 -7.45 -19.54 2.47
N SER A 177 -6.90 -19.66 1.26
CA SER A 177 -5.49 -20.08 1.09
C SER A 177 -4.46 -19.10 1.64
N THR A 178 -4.87 -17.87 1.98
CA THR A 178 -3.98 -16.88 2.63
C THR A 178 -3.95 -16.98 4.15
N ILE A 179 -4.98 -17.57 4.78
CA ILE A 179 -5.06 -17.75 6.24
C ILE A 179 -4.54 -19.12 6.63
N ASP A 180 -5.02 -20.17 5.96
CA ASP A 180 -4.71 -21.55 6.28
C ASP A 180 -3.60 -22.11 5.39
N LYS A 181 -3.03 -23.26 5.77
CA LYS A 181 -2.19 -24.08 4.87
C LYS A 181 -2.99 -24.74 3.73
N LEU A 182 -4.26 -24.37 3.54
CA LEU A 182 -5.07 -24.84 2.43
C LEU A 182 -4.43 -24.35 1.12
N LYS A 183 -3.90 -25.29 0.34
CA LYS A 183 -3.31 -24.96 -0.94
C LYS A 183 -4.42 -24.58 -1.91
N PHE A 184 -4.27 -23.41 -2.54
CA PHE A 184 -5.11 -23.05 -3.66
C PHE A 184 -4.82 -24.02 -4.83
N PRO A 185 -5.84 -24.58 -5.51
CA PRO A 185 -5.62 -25.54 -6.58
C PRO A 185 -4.78 -24.94 -7.72
N GLU A 186 -3.69 -25.61 -8.12
CA GLU A 186 -2.78 -25.12 -9.16
C GLU A 186 -3.51 -24.88 -10.49
N ILE A 187 -4.44 -25.76 -10.85
CA ILE A 187 -5.26 -25.63 -12.08
C ILE A 187 -6.12 -24.37 -12.10
N LEU A 188 -6.50 -23.83 -10.94
CA LEU A 188 -7.29 -22.61 -10.83
C LEU A 188 -6.41 -21.35 -10.72
N THR A 189 -5.08 -21.49 -10.58
CA THR A 189 -4.18 -20.35 -10.37
C THR A 189 -4.10 -19.43 -11.59
N PRO A 190 -3.79 -19.91 -12.81
CA PRO A 190 -3.75 -19.06 -14.00
C PRO A 190 -5.05 -18.28 -14.25
N PRO A 191 -6.26 -18.90 -14.26
CA PRO A 191 -7.48 -18.15 -14.52
C PRO A 191 -7.78 -17.12 -13.42
N THR A 192 -7.42 -17.39 -12.17
CA THR A 192 -7.62 -16.42 -11.06
C THR A 192 -6.74 -15.18 -11.25
N ILE A 193 -5.46 -15.37 -11.59
CA ILE A 193 -4.50 -14.27 -11.82
C ILE A 193 -4.84 -13.48 -13.10
N ILE A 194 -5.17 -14.17 -14.20
CA ILE A 194 -5.53 -13.52 -15.48
C ILE A 194 -6.77 -12.63 -15.30
N LEU A 195 -7.73 -13.06 -14.48
CA LEU A 195 -8.93 -12.29 -14.18
C LEU A 195 -8.69 -11.20 -13.11
N GLY A 196 -7.50 -11.13 -12.50
CA GLY A 196 -7.19 -10.20 -11.40
C GLY A 196 -8.03 -10.46 -10.15
N LEU A 197 -8.41 -11.72 -9.91
CA LEU A 197 -9.21 -12.14 -8.76
C LEU A 197 -8.35 -12.58 -7.56
N ASP A 198 -7.05 -12.66 -7.74
CA ASP A 198 -6.09 -12.95 -6.68
C ASP A 198 -6.04 -11.80 -5.66
N GLN A 199 -5.93 -12.18 -4.38
CA GLN A 199 -6.06 -11.26 -3.26
C GLN A 199 -5.08 -11.59 -2.14
N LYS A 200 -4.42 -10.55 -1.59
CA LYS A 200 -3.54 -10.71 -0.43
C LYS A 200 -3.62 -9.46 0.46
N TRP A 201 -4.19 -9.63 1.64
CA TRP A 201 -4.53 -8.52 2.55
C TRP A 201 -3.76 -8.58 3.88
N GLY A 202 -2.47 -8.91 3.82
CA GLY A 202 -1.62 -9.12 5.00
C GLY A 202 -0.81 -7.90 5.46
N MET A 203 -1.31 -6.68 5.25
CA MET A 203 -0.54 -5.49 5.61
C MET A 203 -0.42 -5.34 7.14
N PHE A 204 0.82 -5.27 7.63
CA PHE A 204 1.15 -5.26 9.06
C PHE A 204 0.63 -6.49 9.84
N SER A 205 0.37 -7.59 9.14
CA SER A 205 -0.11 -8.83 9.74
C SER A 205 1.02 -9.87 9.83
N PRO A 206 1.07 -10.68 10.90
CA PRO A 206 0.22 -10.63 12.08
C PRO A 206 0.58 -9.48 13.04
N PHE A 207 1.77 -8.90 12.89
CA PHE A 207 2.22 -7.69 13.58
C PHE A 207 3.04 -6.83 12.60
N PRO A 208 3.05 -5.50 12.76
CA PRO A 208 3.97 -4.64 12.03
C PRO A 208 5.41 -5.00 12.32
N LEU A 209 6.30 -4.82 11.34
CA LEU A 209 7.73 -5.00 11.54
C LEU A 209 8.21 -4.10 12.69
N ASN A 210 9.14 -4.63 13.49
CA ASN A 210 9.78 -3.89 14.58
C ASN A 210 11.25 -3.57 14.27
N ASN A 211 11.66 -3.75 13.02
CA ASN A 211 12.97 -3.38 12.52
C ASN A 211 12.80 -2.40 11.36
N ASP A 212 13.59 -1.35 11.40
CA ASP A 212 13.63 -0.29 10.40
C ASP A 212 15.08 -0.09 9.94
N GLY A 213 15.30 0.58 8.81
CA GLY A 213 16.65 0.71 8.29
C GLY A 213 16.77 1.54 7.03
N TRP A 214 18.01 1.79 6.64
CA TRP A 214 18.37 2.54 5.43
C TRP A 214 19.57 1.92 4.74
N PHE A 215 19.75 2.25 3.47
CA PHE A 215 20.89 1.80 2.68
C PHE A 215 21.97 2.89 2.65
N VAL A 216 23.22 2.45 2.59
CA VAL A 216 24.40 3.30 2.34
C VAL A 216 25.21 2.59 1.26
N ILE A 217 25.50 3.27 0.14
CA ILE A 217 26.23 2.67 -0.97
C ILE A 217 27.58 3.37 -1.12
N VAL A 218 28.62 2.75 -0.58
CA VAL A 218 29.96 3.33 -0.52
C VAL A 218 30.68 3.07 -1.82
N GLY A 219 30.79 4.09 -2.66
CA GLY A 219 31.54 4.08 -3.91
C GLY A 219 32.99 4.51 -3.72
N LYS A 220 33.89 3.86 -4.46
CA LYS A 220 35.29 4.26 -4.60
C LYS A 220 35.50 4.74 -6.03
N LEU A 221 35.86 6.01 -6.16
CA LEU A 221 36.13 6.64 -7.45
C LEU A 221 37.58 6.40 -7.89
N LYS A 222 37.88 6.66 -9.16
CA LYS A 222 39.21 6.50 -9.74
C LYS A 222 40.26 7.38 -9.05
N ASN A 223 39.89 8.61 -8.67
CA ASN A 223 40.71 9.51 -7.86
C ASN A 223 40.89 9.09 -6.39
N LYS A 224 40.41 7.89 -6.00
CA LYS A 224 40.44 7.33 -4.64
C LYS A 224 39.50 8.01 -3.64
N LYS A 225 38.69 8.99 -4.06
CA LYS A 225 37.65 9.57 -3.20
C LYS A 225 36.60 8.50 -2.90
N VAL A 226 36.09 8.54 -1.67
CA VAL A 226 35.01 7.68 -1.19
C VAL A 226 33.76 8.52 -1.04
N VAL A 227 32.66 8.10 -1.66
CA VAL A 227 31.39 8.83 -1.70
C VAL A 227 30.21 7.90 -1.49
N ASP A 228 29.08 8.43 -1.02
CA ASP A 228 27.81 7.71 -1.01
C ASP A 228 27.11 7.92 -2.36
N ILE A 229 27.16 6.91 -3.23
CA ILE A 229 26.56 7.01 -4.56
C ILE A 229 25.02 6.95 -4.53
N TYR A 230 24.43 6.58 -3.38
CA TYR A 230 22.98 6.61 -3.20
C TYR A 230 22.46 8.00 -2.84
N LYS A 231 23.36 8.91 -2.41
CA LYS A 231 23.09 10.31 -2.08
C LYS A 231 23.84 11.25 -3.03
N ASP A 232 23.88 10.91 -4.31
CA ASP A 232 24.43 11.76 -5.37
C ASP A 232 25.87 12.25 -5.08
N GLY A 233 26.70 11.39 -4.48
CA GLY A 233 28.13 11.67 -4.27
C GLY A 233 28.50 12.42 -3.00
N GLN A 234 27.56 12.58 -2.07
CA GLN A 234 27.82 13.15 -0.74
C GLN A 234 28.82 12.31 0.07
N GLU A 235 29.36 12.90 1.14
CA GLU A 235 30.20 12.16 2.08
C GLU A 235 29.45 11.01 2.75
N VAL A 236 30.15 9.90 2.95
CA VAL A 236 29.58 8.71 3.57
C VAL A 236 29.26 8.99 5.03
N SER A 237 27.98 8.88 5.38
CA SER A 237 27.50 9.00 6.76
C SER A 237 26.84 7.70 7.20
N TRP A 238 27.25 7.23 8.38
CA TRP A 238 26.68 6.05 9.04
C TRP A 238 25.55 6.41 10.01
N ASN A 239 25.30 7.70 10.21
CA ASN A 239 24.25 8.17 11.11
C ASN A 239 22.88 7.91 10.51
N ARG A 240 21.89 7.72 11.38
CA ARG A 240 20.49 7.60 10.98
C ARG A 240 20.06 8.89 10.28
N PRO A 241 19.55 8.84 9.05
CA PRO A 241 18.98 10.01 8.39
C PRO A 241 17.75 10.52 9.15
N ASP A 242 17.56 11.85 9.18
CA ASP A 242 16.37 12.47 9.78
C ASP A 242 15.08 11.99 9.09
N ASN A 243 15.14 11.81 7.77
CA ASN A 243 14.05 11.28 6.96
C ASN A 243 14.54 10.09 6.14
N ILE A 244 14.25 8.87 6.61
CA ILE A 244 14.65 7.63 5.93
C ILE A 244 13.81 7.44 4.66
N ARG A 245 12.51 7.74 4.68
CA ARG A 245 11.65 7.60 3.50
C ARG A 245 12.21 8.36 2.29
N SER A 246 12.71 9.58 2.48
CA SER A 246 13.28 10.39 1.40
C SER A 246 14.62 9.91 0.87
N THR A 247 15.29 8.94 1.51
CA THR A 247 16.52 8.37 0.94
C THR A 247 16.21 7.48 -0.26
N TYR A 248 14.97 6.99 -0.40
CA TYR A 248 14.58 6.18 -1.54
C TYR A 248 14.07 7.07 -2.69
N LYS A 249 14.46 6.76 -3.93
CA LYS A 249 13.92 7.39 -5.15
C LYS A 249 12.38 7.27 -5.26
N GLY A 250 11.78 6.32 -4.53
CA GLY A 250 10.34 6.18 -4.35
C GLY A 250 9.93 4.81 -3.81
N GLU A 251 8.63 4.64 -3.59
CA GLU A 251 8.03 3.43 -3.00
C GLU A 251 8.38 2.13 -3.72
N ARG A 252 8.44 2.16 -5.06
CA ARG A 252 8.82 0.99 -5.87
C ARG A 252 10.29 0.62 -5.67
N TRP A 253 11.18 1.60 -5.60
CA TRP A 253 12.60 1.38 -5.34
C TRP A 253 12.83 0.82 -3.95
N ARG A 254 12.13 1.37 -2.95
CA ARG A 254 12.12 0.83 -1.59
C ARG A 254 11.67 -0.63 -1.56
N LYS A 255 10.55 -0.95 -2.20
CA LYS A 255 10.03 -2.34 -2.28
C LYS A 255 10.94 -3.29 -3.05
N PHE A 256 11.60 -2.82 -4.11
CA PHE A 256 12.61 -3.59 -4.83
C PHE A 256 13.80 -3.93 -3.92
N LEU A 257 14.34 -2.96 -3.19
CA LEU A 257 15.47 -3.15 -2.28
C LEU A 257 15.10 -4.01 -1.05
N GLU A 258 13.88 -3.92 -0.54
CA GLU A 258 13.39 -4.80 0.53
C GLU A 258 13.33 -6.27 0.08
N ASN A 259 12.88 -6.53 -1.15
CA ASN A 259 12.70 -7.89 -1.71
C ASN A 259 13.89 -8.36 -2.56
N ARG A 260 15.05 -7.72 -2.40
CA ARG A 260 16.27 -8.03 -3.16
C ARG A 260 16.72 -9.49 -3.00
N THR A 261 17.23 -10.04 -4.09
CA THR A 261 18.03 -11.27 -4.15
C THR A 261 19.42 -10.96 -4.70
N ASN A 262 20.36 -11.90 -4.59
CA ASN A 262 21.69 -11.74 -5.18
C ASN A 262 21.63 -11.46 -6.69
N ASP A 263 20.74 -12.14 -7.42
CA ASP A 263 20.55 -11.94 -8.86
C ASP A 263 20.06 -10.51 -9.15
N THR A 264 19.07 -10.02 -8.40
CA THR A 264 18.57 -8.64 -8.60
C THR A 264 19.62 -7.60 -8.24
N LEU A 265 20.47 -7.86 -7.24
CA LEU A 265 21.55 -6.96 -6.82
C LEU A 265 22.67 -6.89 -7.85
N LEU A 266 22.94 -7.98 -8.58
CA LEU A 266 23.87 -7.96 -9.69
C LEU A 266 23.43 -6.99 -10.79
N TYR A 267 22.18 -7.08 -11.23
CA TYR A 267 21.67 -6.18 -12.27
C TYR A 267 21.49 -4.75 -11.77
N TYR A 268 21.05 -4.58 -10.53
CA TYR A 268 20.97 -3.28 -9.90
C TYR A 268 22.34 -2.61 -9.79
N GLY A 269 23.38 -3.38 -9.45
CA GLY A 269 24.73 -2.86 -9.39
C GLY A 269 25.30 -2.44 -10.74
N LYS A 270 25.03 -3.22 -11.79
CA LYS A 270 25.36 -2.82 -13.16
C LYS A 270 24.65 -1.52 -13.54
N TYR A 271 23.36 -1.41 -13.21
CA TYR A 271 22.60 -0.18 -13.41
C TYR A 271 23.27 1.00 -12.68
N LEU A 272 23.61 0.87 -11.39
CA LEU A 272 24.27 1.95 -10.64
C LEU A 272 25.62 2.38 -11.24
N CYS A 273 26.42 1.42 -11.71
CA CYS A 273 27.68 1.75 -12.40
C CYS A 273 27.44 2.56 -13.67
N VAL A 274 26.46 2.16 -14.49
CA VAL A 274 26.10 2.88 -15.72
C VAL A 274 25.51 4.26 -15.38
N ASP A 275 24.56 4.33 -14.45
CA ASP A 275 23.91 5.57 -13.99
C ASP A 275 24.96 6.60 -13.56
N TRP A 276 25.89 6.19 -12.69
CA TRP A 276 26.97 7.06 -12.21
C TRP A 276 27.96 7.45 -13.31
N ASN A 277 28.52 6.47 -14.03
CA ASN A 277 29.60 6.69 -15.00
C ASN A 277 29.12 7.36 -16.30
N THR A 278 27.82 7.43 -16.54
CA THR A 278 27.26 8.23 -17.65
C THR A 278 27.38 9.72 -17.36
N GLU A 279 27.21 10.12 -16.10
CA GLU A 279 27.30 11.53 -15.67
C GLU A 279 28.70 11.93 -15.19
N HIS A 280 29.49 10.97 -14.68
CA HIS A 280 30.82 11.19 -14.10
C HIS A 280 31.90 10.43 -14.87
N THR A 281 32.83 11.16 -15.47
CA THR A 281 33.89 10.59 -16.33
C THR A 281 35.29 10.90 -15.81
N GLY A 282 36.31 10.23 -16.37
CA GLY A 282 37.70 10.46 -16.01
C GLY A 282 38.00 10.07 -14.56
N GLU A 283 38.44 11.04 -13.75
CA GLU A 283 38.86 10.83 -12.36
C GLU A 283 37.69 10.60 -11.38
N GLU A 284 36.47 10.98 -11.77
CA GLU A 284 35.25 10.79 -10.98
C GLU A 284 34.51 9.49 -11.31
N GLN A 285 35.08 8.68 -12.20
CA GLN A 285 34.50 7.38 -12.57
C GLN A 285 34.45 6.45 -11.35
N LEU A 286 33.30 5.83 -11.14
CA LEU A 286 33.08 4.81 -10.12
C LEU A 286 33.75 3.51 -10.53
N MET A 287 34.66 3.03 -9.68
CA MET A 287 35.43 1.80 -9.91
C MET A 287 34.79 0.60 -9.21
N THR A 288 34.40 0.77 -7.95
CA THR A 288 33.80 -0.28 -7.12
C THR A 288 32.83 0.36 -6.14
N PHE A 289 31.86 -0.40 -5.65
CA PHE A 289 31.05 0.03 -4.52
C PHE A 289 30.64 -1.13 -3.62
N GLU A 290 30.39 -0.82 -2.36
CA GLU A 290 29.85 -1.76 -1.39
C GLU A 290 28.54 -1.20 -0.81
N THR A 291 27.49 -2.03 -0.85
CA THR A 291 26.19 -1.68 -0.30
C THR A 291 26.05 -2.22 1.11
N PHE A 292 25.65 -1.34 2.03
CA PHE A 292 25.34 -1.67 3.41
C PHE A 292 23.85 -1.46 3.68
N TYR A 293 23.27 -2.35 4.47
CA TYR A 293 21.98 -2.15 5.12
C TYR A 293 22.22 -1.84 6.60
N MET A 294 21.80 -0.65 7.02
CA MET A 294 21.84 -0.19 8.39
C MET A 294 20.49 -0.51 9.01
N SER A 295 20.44 -1.43 9.99
CA SER A 295 19.18 -1.84 10.62
C SER A 295 19.14 -1.45 12.09
N GLN A 296 17.96 -1.06 12.55
CA GLN A 296 17.70 -0.65 13.92
C GLN A 296 16.35 -1.22 14.36
N LYS A 297 16.31 -1.85 15.54
CA LYS A 297 15.09 -2.37 16.13
C LYS A 297 14.37 -1.24 16.86
N THR A 298 13.09 -1.10 16.55
CA THR A 298 12.15 -0.24 17.26
C THR A 298 11.82 -0.85 18.61
N LEU A 299 12.11 -0.11 19.68
CA LEU A 299 11.70 -0.45 21.04
C LEU A 299 10.50 0.41 21.45
N ILE A 300 9.83 0.02 22.54
CA ILE A 300 8.73 0.79 23.12
C ILE A 300 9.29 2.06 23.79
N ASN A 301 8.47 3.10 23.96
CA ASN A 301 8.82 4.37 24.61
C ASN A 301 9.94 5.15 23.90
N ASN A 302 9.95 5.17 22.57
CA ASN A 302 10.93 5.88 21.74
C ASN A 302 12.39 5.50 22.01
N GLN A 303 12.63 4.31 22.59
CA GLN A 303 13.98 3.80 22.75
C GLN A 303 14.51 3.26 21.43
N ASN A 304 15.80 3.48 21.19
CA ASN A 304 16.49 3.02 20.00
C ASN A 304 17.43 1.87 20.37
N SER A 305 17.38 0.76 19.64
CA SER A 305 18.43 -0.25 19.73
C SER A 305 19.73 0.26 19.10
N PRO A 306 20.88 -0.40 19.38
CA PRO A 306 22.08 -0.20 18.58
C PRO A 306 21.81 -0.42 17.09
N ILE A 307 22.52 0.32 16.25
CA ILE A 307 22.47 0.16 14.79
C ILE A 307 23.34 -1.03 14.41
N ILE A 308 22.78 -1.97 13.66
CA ILE A 308 23.47 -3.12 13.10
C ILE A 308 23.79 -2.81 11.64
N LYS A 309 25.08 -2.68 11.33
CA LYS A 309 25.61 -2.51 9.97
C LYS A 309 25.86 -3.87 9.34
N LYS A 310 25.22 -4.14 8.19
CA LYS A 310 25.43 -5.38 7.42
C LYS A 310 25.85 -5.05 5.99
N SER A 311 27.00 -5.57 5.56
CA SER A 311 27.35 -5.58 4.13
C SER A 311 26.45 -6.58 3.41
N ILE A 312 25.82 -6.15 2.33
CA ILE A 312 24.85 -6.96 1.58
C ILE A 312 25.28 -7.21 0.14
N TRP A 313 26.19 -6.40 -0.40
CA TRP A 313 26.62 -6.52 -1.79
C TRP A 313 27.94 -5.79 -2.02
N ASN A 314 28.80 -6.37 -2.84
CA ASN A 314 30.01 -5.72 -3.35
C ASN A 314 30.00 -5.83 -4.88
N HIS A 315 30.38 -4.77 -5.58
CA HIS A 315 30.32 -4.69 -7.02
C HIS A 315 31.53 -3.98 -7.60
N GLN A 316 31.92 -4.41 -8.79
CA GLN A 316 32.97 -3.79 -9.60
C GLN A 316 32.36 -3.27 -10.89
N CYS A 317 32.72 -2.04 -11.29
CA CYS A 317 32.13 -1.32 -12.42
C CYS A 317 32.94 -1.44 -13.72
N PHE A 318 33.67 -2.55 -13.90
CA PHE A 318 34.52 -2.79 -15.07
C PHE A 318 33.71 -3.06 -16.35
#